data_AF-A0A962LM88-F1
#
_entry.id   AF-A0A962LM88-F1
#
_cell.length_a   1.000
_cell.length_b   1.000
_cell.length_c   1.000
_cell.angle_alpha   90.00
_cell.angle_beta   90.00
_cell.angle_gamma   90.00
#
_symmetry.space_group_name_H-M   'P 1'
#
loop_
_entity.id
_entity.type
_entity.pdbx_description
1 polymer ?
#
loop_
_entity_poly.entity_id
_entity_poly.type
_entity_poly.pdbx_seq_one_letter_code
_entity_poly.pdbx_strand_id
1 'polypeptide(L)'
;MRKTLFLHVGMGKTGTTALQNFFWLNRRELRRRGISYPKFGMVARAHHLLSPYIPPDLRDKWSFKTVAEWSRRLQKLSTDTILLSSELMAWAGGSDVAKFCDEASKLFDLKVVIYLRRQDDIIMANYNQLVKAGLQQFDLEWVVEKQLAEFDYKNILEPWAQAVGSDSIIVRPYERRQFFEGDICRDFMYHVFGMELGAEFRFPKGDSNPRFSNAAMAYKLQLNRLIAEPARSSRFNRVLLKYSAESGSAAGSVSAGQSLLSPAERADILERSQAANQLVAREYMGRSSGQLFDEWVPEDAANWVKPELSDSESRAITQFIRDNDRRAYRLLVSEVNRGHNSLRPLRMEAVEYFREHIPPESLAGVRKRELKAEKARSPRKQAPVEDRLLVISVHFPAVPDGDFQKVLQSYFGHELVMDYQDRPLSLSGTGRNLDALRKGIRFARMRGTLRRDTCLHGHFMPLKYSLPSRGHRKRFVAWMSDPVERLVAHYAFWKSSINRGMKGGLHYRMLEEDWSLETFCLCPELRNIYSKFLWCFPLSRFDFIGISEHRDSELQRFSSGILGICAQEAVARSEAPVATVAIDAELRARVQRYHSADMALYRRALGMRERALGARPKAS
;
A
#
# COMPACT_ATOMS: atom_id res chain seq x y z
N MET A 1 -3.24 -1.81 46.37
CA MET A 1 -3.20 -0.87 45.23
C MET A 1 -3.28 -1.67 43.93
N ARG A 2 -3.82 -1.08 42.84
CA ARG A 2 -3.76 -1.71 41.51
C ARG A 2 -2.31 -1.75 41.03
N LYS A 3 -1.90 -2.82 40.35
CA LYS A 3 -0.56 -2.92 39.72
C LYS A 3 -0.46 -1.90 38.58
N THR A 4 0.72 -1.35 38.35
CA THR A 4 0.98 -0.41 37.25
C THR A 4 1.39 -1.16 35.99
N LEU A 5 0.69 -0.89 34.88
CA LEU A 5 0.96 -1.47 33.56
C LEU A 5 1.47 -0.40 32.61
N PHE A 6 2.77 -0.45 32.33
CA PHE A 6 3.41 0.35 31.30
C PHE A 6 3.21 -0.30 29.92
N LEU A 7 2.65 0.47 29.01
CA LEU A 7 2.44 0.14 27.61
C LEU A 7 3.44 0.95 26.79
N HIS A 8 4.55 0.33 26.40
CA HIS A 8 5.44 0.91 25.41
C HIS A 8 4.82 0.73 24.01
N VAL A 9 4.09 1.77 23.60
CA VAL A 9 3.44 1.95 22.30
C VAL A 9 4.52 2.36 21.30
N GLY A 10 5.39 1.42 20.96
CA GLY A 10 6.53 1.70 20.09
C GLY A 10 6.08 2.09 18.69
N MET A 11 6.61 3.16 18.09
CA MET A 11 6.45 3.32 16.65
C MET A 11 7.51 2.51 15.91
N GLY A 12 7.16 1.97 14.75
CA GLY A 12 8.17 1.40 13.86
C GLY A 12 9.27 2.44 13.62
N LYS A 13 10.54 2.03 13.67
CA LYS A 13 11.72 2.89 13.43
C LYS A 13 12.08 3.89 14.53
N THR A 14 11.56 3.72 15.74
CA THR A 14 11.94 4.52 16.92
C THR A 14 12.70 3.71 17.97
N GLY A 15 13.58 2.79 17.52
CA GLY A 15 14.46 2.01 18.40
C GLY A 15 13.77 0.86 19.17
N THR A 16 12.53 0.52 18.82
CA THR A 16 11.73 -0.53 19.48
C THR A 16 12.45 -1.87 19.57
N THR A 17 13.13 -2.31 18.51
CA THR A 17 13.91 -3.56 18.51
C THR A 17 15.05 -3.53 19.53
N ALA A 18 15.74 -2.39 19.69
CA ALA A 18 16.80 -2.25 20.68
C ALA A 18 16.24 -2.36 22.10
N LEU A 19 15.17 -1.63 22.40
CA LEU A 19 14.46 -1.66 23.68
C LEU A 19 13.91 -3.05 24.00
N GLN A 20 13.18 -3.68 23.08
CA GLN A 20 12.60 -5.02 23.27
C GLN A 20 13.68 -6.09 23.51
N ASN A 21 14.81 -6.00 22.80
CA ASN A 21 15.96 -6.88 23.04
C ASN A 21 16.57 -6.63 24.43
N PHE A 22 16.76 -5.37 24.80
CA PHE A 22 17.28 -4.98 26.11
C PHE A 22 16.37 -5.51 27.23
N PHE A 23 15.06 -5.26 27.17
CA PHE A 23 14.11 -5.76 28.17
C PHE A 23 14.13 -7.28 28.25
N TRP A 24 14.17 -7.97 27.10
CA TRP A 24 14.21 -9.43 27.06
C TRP A 24 15.47 -10.03 27.67
N LEU A 25 16.64 -9.43 27.41
CA LEU A 25 17.92 -9.86 27.96
C LEU A 25 17.97 -9.64 29.48
N ASN A 26 17.35 -8.56 29.97
CA ASN A 26 17.46 -8.13 31.37
C ASN A 26 16.26 -8.50 32.25
N ARG A 27 15.34 -9.37 31.80
CA ARG A 27 14.12 -9.70 32.56
C ARG A 27 14.34 -10.19 33.99
N ARG A 28 15.44 -10.91 34.22
CA ARG A 28 15.78 -11.38 35.58
C ARG A 28 16.14 -10.20 36.46
N GLU A 29 16.89 -9.24 35.93
CA GLU A 29 17.31 -8.04 36.65
C GLU A 29 16.15 -7.07 36.87
N LEU A 30 15.37 -6.81 35.81
CA LEU A 30 14.13 -6.03 35.91
C LEU A 30 13.21 -6.58 37.01
N ARG A 31 13.06 -7.92 37.09
CA ARG A 31 12.23 -8.54 38.12
C ARG A 31 12.78 -8.34 39.54
N ARG A 32 14.10 -8.35 39.73
CA ARG A 32 14.72 -8.04 41.04
C ARG A 32 14.43 -6.59 41.46
N ARG A 33 14.33 -5.70 40.47
CA ARG A 33 13.95 -4.29 40.64
C ARG A 33 12.42 -4.07 40.65
N GLY A 34 11.60 -5.13 40.78
CA GLY A 34 10.14 -5.01 40.90
C GLY A 34 9.38 -4.84 39.57
N ILE A 35 10.04 -4.99 38.42
CA ILE A 35 9.45 -4.79 37.09
C ILE A 35 9.38 -6.13 36.33
N SER A 36 8.19 -6.55 35.91
CA SER A 36 8.04 -7.72 35.06
C SER A 36 7.90 -7.37 33.58
N TYR A 37 8.75 -7.97 32.75
CA TYR A 37 8.59 -8.05 31.30
C TYR A 37 8.22 -9.50 30.94
N PRO A 38 6.92 -9.84 30.85
CA PRO A 38 6.45 -11.23 30.85
C PRO A 38 6.77 -11.97 29.55
N LYS A 39 6.83 -13.32 29.57
CA LYS A 39 6.97 -14.11 28.32
C LYS A 39 5.67 -14.20 27.52
N PHE A 40 4.54 -14.01 28.20
CA PHE A 40 3.23 -14.30 27.63
C PHE A 40 2.87 -13.30 26.53
N GLY A 41 2.31 -13.80 25.42
CA GLY A 41 1.92 -12.96 24.28
C GLY A 41 3.08 -12.45 23.42
N MET A 42 4.28 -12.99 23.61
CA MET A 42 5.45 -12.57 22.85
C MET A 42 5.57 -13.23 21.47
N VAL A 43 5.97 -12.43 20.49
CA VAL A 43 6.53 -12.86 19.21
C VAL A 43 7.79 -12.00 18.97
N ALA A 44 8.91 -12.64 18.63
CA ALA A 44 10.18 -11.96 18.41
C ALA A 44 10.62 -10.98 19.54
N ARG A 45 10.35 -11.34 20.81
CA ARG A 45 10.67 -10.56 22.04
C ARG A 45 9.78 -9.33 22.29
N ALA A 46 8.76 -9.11 21.47
CA ALA A 46 7.74 -8.08 21.63
C ALA A 46 6.37 -8.69 21.92
N HIS A 47 5.51 -8.00 22.66
CA HIS A 47 4.18 -8.45 23.11
C HIS A 47 3.09 -8.29 22.03
N HIS A 48 3.39 -8.66 20.78
CA HIS A 48 2.49 -8.43 19.65
C HIS A 48 1.10 -9.06 19.84
N LEU A 49 1.02 -10.24 20.47
CA LEU A 49 -0.25 -10.94 20.66
C LEU A 49 -1.15 -10.26 21.70
N LEU A 50 -0.64 -9.27 22.44
CA LEU A 50 -1.39 -8.49 23.43
C LEU A 50 -1.76 -7.09 22.90
N SER A 51 -1.51 -6.82 21.62
CA SER A 51 -1.83 -5.52 21.02
C SER A 51 -3.33 -5.37 20.81
N PRO A 52 -3.90 -4.16 21.00
CA PRO A 52 -5.26 -3.85 20.57
C PRO A 52 -5.41 -3.84 19.04
N TYR A 53 -4.30 -3.74 18.30
CA TYR A 53 -4.31 -3.78 16.84
C TYR A 53 -4.00 -5.18 16.32
N ILE A 54 -4.86 -5.67 15.43
CA ILE A 54 -4.69 -6.95 14.73
C ILE A 54 -4.48 -6.68 13.24
N PRO A 55 -3.24 -6.76 12.72
CA PRO A 55 -2.96 -6.60 11.30
C PRO A 55 -3.76 -7.64 10.48
N PRO A 56 -4.44 -7.24 9.39
CA PRO A 56 -5.24 -8.16 8.57
C PRO A 56 -4.48 -9.41 8.13
N ASP A 57 -3.24 -9.24 7.66
CA ASP A 57 -2.40 -10.34 7.14
C ASP A 57 -1.93 -11.34 8.22
N LEU A 58 -2.07 -10.98 9.50
CA LEU A 58 -1.67 -11.79 10.65
C LEU A 58 -2.85 -12.35 11.45
N ARG A 59 -4.08 -11.89 11.17
CA ARG A 59 -5.30 -12.29 11.91
C ARG A 59 -5.46 -13.81 12.03
N ASP A 60 -5.24 -14.52 10.94
CA ASP A 60 -5.41 -15.98 10.89
C ASP A 60 -4.09 -16.75 11.15
N LYS A 61 -2.97 -16.03 11.23
CA LYS A 61 -1.64 -16.63 11.45
C LYS A 61 -1.23 -16.61 12.92
N TRP A 62 -1.65 -15.59 13.66
CA TRP A 62 -1.26 -15.35 15.04
C TRP A 62 -2.47 -15.38 15.96
N SER A 63 -2.34 -16.01 17.14
CA SER A 63 -3.41 -16.05 18.14
C SER A 63 -3.31 -14.83 19.07
N PHE A 64 -3.92 -13.73 18.66
CA PHE A 64 -4.09 -12.54 19.50
C PHE A 64 -4.97 -12.84 20.72
N LYS A 65 -4.71 -12.15 21.82
CA LYS A 65 -5.35 -12.39 23.13
C LYS A 65 -6.15 -11.17 23.57
N THR A 66 -7.32 -11.41 24.12
CA THR A 66 -8.17 -10.36 24.70
C THR A 66 -7.61 -9.89 26.04
N VAL A 67 -8.03 -8.70 26.50
CA VAL A 67 -7.63 -8.17 27.81
C VAL A 67 -8.05 -9.11 28.93
N ALA A 68 -9.23 -9.71 28.87
CA ALA A 68 -9.69 -10.71 29.84
C ALA A 68 -8.80 -11.97 29.91
N GLU A 69 -8.21 -12.40 28.79
CA GLU A 69 -7.30 -13.54 28.76
C GLU A 69 -5.94 -13.22 29.40
N TRP A 70 -5.35 -12.09 29.02
CA TRP A 70 -4.00 -11.76 29.45
C TRP A 70 -3.96 -11.13 30.85
N SER A 71 -4.95 -10.33 31.23
CA SER A 71 -5.00 -9.63 32.53
C SER A 71 -4.98 -10.59 33.71
N ARG A 72 -5.73 -11.70 33.64
CA ARG A 72 -5.74 -12.76 34.66
C ARG A 72 -4.36 -13.39 34.89
N ARG A 73 -3.52 -13.44 33.85
CA ARG A 73 -2.14 -13.94 33.97
C ARG A 73 -1.23 -12.89 34.55
N LEU A 74 -1.39 -11.64 34.12
CA LEU A 74 -0.56 -10.51 34.57
C LEU A 74 -0.80 -10.16 36.05
N GLN A 75 -2.04 -10.27 36.55
CA GLN A 75 -2.35 -10.05 37.97
C GLN A 75 -1.65 -11.04 38.91
N LYS A 76 -1.38 -12.26 38.45
CA LYS A 76 -0.69 -13.30 39.23
C LYS A 76 0.82 -13.09 39.32
N LEU A 77 1.37 -12.08 38.66
CA LEU A 77 2.79 -11.75 38.76
C LEU A 77 3.10 -11.15 40.13
N SER A 78 4.23 -11.56 40.71
CA SER A 78 4.67 -11.10 42.03
C SER A 78 5.13 -9.64 42.06
N THR A 79 5.33 -9.02 40.90
CA THR A 79 5.80 -7.64 40.73
C THR A 79 4.63 -6.68 40.60
N ASP A 80 4.75 -5.47 41.13
CA ASP A 80 3.70 -4.45 41.03
C ASP A 80 3.78 -3.59 39.76
N THR A 81 4.94 -3.60 39.09
CA THR A 81 5.13 -2.93 37.81
C THR A 81 5.26 -3.95 36.68
N ILE A 82 4.54 -3.74 35.59
CA ILE A 82 4.53 -4.62 34.41
C ILE A 82 4.79 -3.78 33.17
N LEU A 83 5.71 -4.23 32.32
CA LEU A 83 6.02 -3.58 31.05
C LEU A 83 5.60 -4.48 29.89
N LEU A 84 4.71 -3.98 29.03
CA LEU A 84 4.41 -4.54 27.72
C LEU A 84 4.99 -3.62 26.64
N SER A 85 5.42 -4.20 25.53
CA SER A 85 5.97 -3.43 24.41
C SER A 85 5.57 -4.09 23.09
N SER A 86 4.98 -3.33 22.19
CA SER A 86 4.66 -3.78 20.84
C SER A 86 4.43 -2.59 19.94
N GLU A 87 5.07 -2.59 18.78
CA GLU A 87 4.85 -1.55 17.79
C GLU A 87 3.51 -1.62 17.07
N LEU A 88 2.82 -2.75 17.18
CA LEU A 88 1.45 -2.86 16.67
C LEU A 88 0.49 -1.93 17.42
N MET A 89 0.77 -1.63 18.70
CA MET A 89 -0.09 -0.77 19.53
C MET A 89 -0.26 0.63 18.94
N ALA A 90 0.79 1.18 18.31
CA ALA A 90 0.74 2.51 17.70
C ALA A 90 -0.24 2.60 16.53
N TRP A 91 -0.64 1.47 15.95
CA TRP A 91 -1.53 1.39 14.79
C TRP A 91 -2.97 1.03 15.17
N ALA A 92 -3.32 0.94 16.45
CA ALA A 92 -4.69 0.69 16.88
C ALA A 92 -5.62 1.86 16.54
N GLY A 93 -6.86 1.56 16.12
CA GLY A 93 -7.88 2.61 15.88
C GLY A 93 -8.41 3.16 17.20
N GLY A 94 -9.05 4.33 17.18
CA GLY A 94 -9.56 4.96 18.41
C GLY A 94 -10.52 4.06 19.18
N SER A 95 -11.43 3.37 18.47
CA SER A 95 -12.35 2.41 19.09
C SER A 95 -11.66 1.18 19.68
N ASP A 96 -10.58 0.69 19.07
CA ASP A 96 -9.79 -0.45 19.59
C ASP A 96 -9.00 -0.03 20.84
N VAL A 97 -8.40 1.17 20.84
CA VAL A 97 -7.70 1.75 22.00
C VAL A 97 -8.67 1.97 23.15
N ALA A 98 -9.82 2.59 22.90
CA ALA A 98 -10.83 2.87 23.91
C ALA A 98 -11.31 1.58 24.61
N LYS A 99 -11.67 0.55 23.84
CA LYS A 99 -12.08 -0.75 24.40
C LYS A 99 -10.96 -1.41 25.21
N PHE A 100 -9.75 -1.41 24.66
CA PHE A 100 -8.59 -2.00 25.32
C PHE A 100 -8.28 -1.32 26.66
N CYS A 101 -8.25 0.01 26.68
CA CYS A 101 -7.97 0.80 27.87
C CYS A 101 -9.11 0.74 28.89
N ASP A 102 -10.37 0.73 28.45
CA ASP A 102 -11.53 0.54 29.35
C ASP A 102 -11.45 -0.78 30.11
N GLU A 103 -11.16 -1.89 29.41
CA GLU A 103 -10.99 -3.19 30.07
C GLU A 103 -9.75 -3.25 30.95
N ALA A 104 -8.62 -2.71 30.49
CA ALA A 104 -7.35 -2.81 31.20
C ALA A 104 -7.28 -1.89 32.43
N SER A 105 -7.84 -0.68 32.36
CA SER A 105 -7.83 0.31 33.46
C SER A 105 -8.64 -0.13 34.67
N LYS A 106 -9.65 -0.98 34.49
CA LYS A 106 -10.40 -1.63 35.60
C LYS A 106 -9.47 -2.45 36.51
N LEU A 107 -8.37 -2.94 35.98
CA LEU A 107 -7.49 -3.91 36.64
C LEU A 107 -6.09 -3.36 36.95
N PHE A 108 -5.62 -2.38 36.18
CA PHE A 108 -4.28 -1.83 36.26
C PHE A 108 -4.32 -0.30 36.27
N ASP A 109 -3.32 0.31 36.88
CA ASP A 109 -2.98 1.71 36.63
C ASP A 109 -2.19 1.79 35.31
N LEU A 110 -2.76 2.40 34.27
CA LEU A 110 -2.18 2.37 32.93
C LEU A 110 -1.24 3.55 32.72
N LYS A 111 -0.03 3.27 32.21
CA LYS A 111 0.92 4.27 31.76
C LYS A 111 1.33 3.99 30.32
N VAL A 112 1.23 4.97 29.44
CA VAL A 112 1.62 4.85 28.03
C VAL A 112 2.98 5.49 27.83
N VAL A 113 3.87 4.80 27.13
CA VAL A 113 5.20 5.32 26.79
C VAL A 113 5.37 5.25 25.29
N ILE A 114 5.77 6.35 24.67
CA ILE A 114 5.99 6.41 23.22
C ILE A 114 7.21 7.25 22.87
N TYR A 115 8.01 6.73 21.95
CA TYR A 115 9.12 7.45 21.35
C TYR A 115 8.70 7.97 19.97
N LEU A 116 8.81 9.29 19.78
CA LEU A 116 8.49 9.98 18.52
C LEU A 116 9.77 10.35 17.79
N ARG A 117 9.82 10.19 16.47
CA ARG A 117 10.99 10.54 15.65
C ARG A 117 10.64 11.73 14.75
N ARG A 118 11.60 12.56 14.36
CA ARG A 118 11.29 13.70 13.48
C ARG A 118 10.65 13.22 12.16
N GLN A 119 9.61 13.91 11.68
CA GLN A 119 8.72 13.41 10.61
C GLN A 119 9.46 13.13 9.29
N ASP A 120 10.37 14.01 8.88
CA ASP A 120 11.21 13.80 7.70
C ASP A 120 12.04 12.51 7.80
N ASP A 121 12.60 12.26 8.99
CA ASP A 121 13.48 11.13 9.25
C ASP A 121 12.72 9.80 9.44
N ILE A 122 11.56 9.81 10.11
CA ILE A 122 10.73 8.59 10.21
C ILE A 122 10.14 8.19 8.86
N ILE A 123 9.73 9.16 8.03
CA ILE A 123 9.26 8.91 6.66
C ILE A 123 10.37 8.23 5.85
N MET A 124 11.59 8.75 5.90
CA MET A 124 12.71 8.15 5.18
C MET A 124 13.12 6.78 5.75
N ALA A 125 13.07 6.61 7.07
CA ALA A 125 13.35 5.32 7.70
C ALA A 125 12.32 4.25 7.33
N ASN A 126 11.04 4.63 7.19
CA ASN A 126 9.97 3.74 6.75
C ASN A 126 10.03 3.48 5.25
N TYR A 127 10.27 4.52 4.43
CA TYR A 127 10.53 4.39 2.98
C TYR A 127 11.63 3.34 2.70
N ASN A 128 12.77 3.48 3.38
CA ASN A 128 13.89 2.54 3.25
C ASN A 128 13.52 1.11 3.65
N GLN A 129 12.63 0.95 4.64
CA GLN A 129 12.13 -0.36 5.04
C GLN A 129 11.19 -0.97 4.00
N LEU A 130 10.30 -0.18 3.41
CA LEU A 130 9.40 -0.62 2.35
C LEU A 130 10.18 -1.03 1.10
N VAL A 131 11.27 -0.32 0.77
CA VAL A 131 12.18 -0.72 -0.32
C VAL A 131 12.83 -2.08 -0.03
N LYS A 132 13.39 -2.27 1.17
CA LYS A 132 13.97 -3.54 1.62
C LYS A 132 12.95 -4.68 1.59
N ALA A 133 11.72 -4.44 2.04
CA ALA A 133 10.64 -5.42 2.06
C ALA A 133 10.12 -5.78 0.65
N GLY A 134 10.47 -5.00 -0.38
CA GLY A 134 9.96 -5.18 -1.73
C GLY A 134 8.56 -4.59 -1.96
N LEU A 135 8.06 -3.81 -1.00
CA LEU A 135 6.72 -3.21 -1.02
C LEU A 135 6.71 -1.81 -1.63
N GLN A 136 7.86 -1.13 -1.66
CA GLN A 136 7.96 0.19 -2.29
C GLN A 136 8.12 0.08 -3.80
N GLN A 137 7.12 0.57 -4.52
CA GLN A 137 7.12 0.72 -5.98
C GLN A 137 6.72 2.14 -6.42
N PHE A 138 6.27 2.98 -5.49
CA PHE A 138 5.68 4.28 -5.76
C PHE A 138 6.73 5.40 -5.74
N ASP A 139 6.34 6.53 -6.32
CA ASP A 139 7.16 7.75 -6.33
C ASP A 139 7.26 8.34 -4.92
N LEU A 140 8.40 8.97 -4.62
CA LEU A 140 8.73 9.46 -3.28
C LEU A 140 7.70 10.47 -2.76
N GLU A 141 7.26 11.43 -3.58
CA GLU A 141 6.24 12.43 -3.20
C GLU A 141 4.94 11.79 -2.71
N TRP A 142 4.42 10.78 -3.43
CA TRP A 142 3.21 10.09 -2.99
C TRP A 142 3.38 9.43 -1.62
N VAL A 143 4.59 8.91 -1.37
CA VAL A 143 4.92 8.24 -0.12
C VAL A 143 5.04 9.24 1.02
N VAL A 144 5.64 10.41 0.76
CA VAL A 144 5.72 11.51 1.72
C VAL A 144 4.31 11.97 2.11
N GLU A 145 3.45 12.28 1.15
CA GLU A 145 2.07 12.72 1.41
C GLU A 145 1.29 11.72 2.23
N LYS A 146 1.37 10.44 1.84
CA LYS A 146 0.70 9.37 2.58
C LYS A 146 1.22 9.26 4.01
N GLN A 147 2.54 9.26 4.19
CA GLN A 147 3.14 9.02 5.51
C GLN A 147 3.08 10.24 6.42
N LEU A 148 3.01 11.46 5.90
CA LEU A 148 2.72 12.66 6.68
C LEU A 148 1.39 12.51 7.44
N ALA A 149 0.35 12.00 6.77
CA ALA A 149 -0.92 11.72 7.41
C ALA A 149 -0.83 10.55 8.41
N GLU A 150 -0.02 9.52 8.13
CA GLU A 150 0.18 8.38 9.03
C GLU A 150 0.98 8.75 10.29
N PHE A 151 1.88 9.73 10.21
CA PHE A 151 2.74 10.20 11.30
C PHE A 151 2.29 11.55 11.89
N ASP A 152 0.98 11.80 11.88
CA ASP A 152 0.38 12.86 12.68
C ASP A 152 0.34 12.42 14.16
N TYR A 153 1.28 12.93 14.93
CA TYR A 153 1.46 12.54 16.34
C TYR A 153 0.30 12.94 17.24
N LYS A 154 -0.45 13.98 16.88
CA LYS A 154 -1.68 14.30 17.60
C LYS A 154 -2.68 13.16 17.44
N ASN A 155 -2.93 12.72 16.19
CA ASN A 155 -3.89 11.65 15.91
C ASN A 155 -3.46 10.29 16.49
N ILE A 156 -2.15 10.04 16.61
CA ILE A 156 -1.64 8.82 17.25
C ILE A 156 -1.86 8.86 18.77
N LEU A 157 -1.63 10.00 19.41
CA LEU A 157 -1.67 10.15 20.88
C LEU A 157 -3.07 10.36 21.42
N GLU A 158 -3.92 11.09 20.71
CA GLU A 158 -5.25 11.52 21.18
C GLU A 158 -6.13 10.36 21.68
N PRO A 159 -6.24 9.20 20.99
CA PRO A 159 -7.02 8.08 21.51
C PRO A 159 -6.49 7.50 22.83
N TRP A 160 -5.17 7.52 23.01
CA TRP A 160 -4.57 7.09 24.28
C TRP A 160 -4.82 8.13 25.36
N ALA A 161 -4.66 9.42 25.06
CA ALA A 161 -4.85 10.51 26.00
C ALA A 161 -6.30 10.57 26.50
N GLN A 162 -7.28 10.41 25.61
CA GLN A 162 -8.70 10.33 25.98
C GLN A 162 -9.00 9.13 26.88
N ALA A 163 -8.27 8.02 26.73
CA ALA A 163 -8.53 6.79 27.47
C ALA A 163 -7.81 6.68 28.82
N VAL A 164 -6.60 7.24 28.97
CA VAL A 164 -5.79 7.13 30.20
C VAL A 164 -5.45 8.46 30.87
N GLY A 165 -5.79 9.59 30.23
CA GLY A 165 -5.39 10.94 30.62
C GLY A 165 -3.97 11.30 30.16
N SER A 166 -3.75 12.57 29.79
CA SER A 166 -2.45 13.05 29.28
C SER A 166 -1.32 12.89 30.29
N ASP A 167 -1.59 13.02 31.59
CA ASP A 167 -0.61 12.80 32.69
C ASP A 167 -0.12 11.35 32.80
N SER A 168 -0.81 10.40 32.17
CA SER A 168 -0.41 8.99 32.12
C SER A 168 0.36 8.64 30.84
N ILE A 169 0.69 9.63 30.00
CA ILE A 169 1.44 9.45 28.77
C ILE A 169 2.82 10.07 28.90
N ILE A 170 3.84 9.26 28.67
CA ILE A 170 5.25 9.65 28.66
C ILE A 170 5.71 9.68 27.20
N VAL A 171 5.92 10.89 26.67
CA VAL A 171 6.44 11.12 25.33
C VAL A 171 7.94 11.40 25.39
N ARG A 172 8.73 10.70 24.58
CA ARG A 172 10.17 10.92 24.42
C ARG A 172 10.56 11.13 22.95
N PRO A 173 11.44 12.10 22.64
CA PRO A 173 11.97 12.26 21.30
C PRO A 173 13.05 11.21 21.03
N TYR A 174 12.97 10.57 19.86
CA TYR A 174 13.96 9.63 19.33
C TYR A 174 15.12 10.41 18.70
N GLU A 175 15.92 11.07 19.54
CA GLU A 175 17.10 11.84 19.13
C GLU A 175 18.25 11.54 20.08
N ARG A 176 19.39 11.13 19.54
CA ARG A 176 20.54 10.71 20.37
C ARG A 176 20.99 11.81 21.32
N ARG A 177 20.89 13.08 20.90
CA ARG A 177 21.24 14.25 21.73
C ARG A 177 20.30 14.44 22.92
N GLN A 178 19.05 13.98 22.81
CA GLN A 178 18.05 14.12 23.86
C GLN A 178 17.96 12.86 24.76
N PHE A 179 18.59 11.75 24.36
CA PHE A 179 18.64 10.55 25.19
C PHE A 179 19.52 10.75 26.42
N PHE A 180 19.04 10.29 27.58
CA PHE A 180 19.88 10.18 28.77
C PHE A 180 21.15 9.37 28.46
N GLU A 181 22.31 10.00 28.68
CA GLU A 181 23.64 9.48 28.33
C GLU A 181 23.80 9.01 26.86
N GLY A 182 22.99 9.54 25.93
CA GLY A 182 23.08 9.24 24.51
C GLY A 182 22.61 7.84 24.10
N ASP A 183 21.96 7.09 24.98
CA ASP A 183 21.48 5.72 24.72
C ASP A 183 19.99 5.56 25.04
N ILE A 184 19.23 4.96 24.11
CA ILE A 184 17.78 4.81 24.27
C ILE A 184 17.38 3.89 25.42
N CYS A 185 18.18 2.85 25.74
CA CYS A 185 17.86 1.95 26.85
C CYS A 185 18.09 2.68 28.17
N ARG A 186 19.17 3.46 28.29
CA ARG A 186 19.41 4.34 29.44
C ARG A 186 18.31 5.40 29.57
N ASP A 187 17.92 6.04 28.48
CA ASP A 187 16.83 7.01 28.41
C ASP A 187 15.51 6.46 28.93
N PHE A 188 15.11 5.28 28.44
CA PHE A 188 13.87 4.64 28.86
C PHE A 188 13.89 4.36 30.35
N MET A 189 14.99 3.78 30.85
CA MET A 189 15.08 3.34 32.23
C MET A 189 15.10 4.52 33.20
N TYR A 190 15.77 5.61 32.83
CA TYR A 190 15.80 6.84 33.61
C TYR A 190 14.45 7.56 33.61
N HIS A 191 13.88 7.87 32.44
CA HIS A 191 12.66 8.70 32.36
C HIS A 191 11.36 7.95 32.64
N VAL A 192 11.31 6.63 32.42
CA VAL A 192 10.08 5.83 32.64
C VAL A 192 10.06 5.20 34.02
N PHE A 193 11.21 4.71 34.50
CA PHE A 193 11.28 3.99 35.78
C PHE A 193 12.07 4.74 36.86
N GLY A 194 12.71 5.87 36.56
CA GLY A 194 13.55 6.59 37.53
C GLY A 194 14.81 5.81 37.91
N MET A 195 15.36 5.01 37.00
CA MET A 195 16.48 4.11 37.28
C MET A 195 17.65 4.34 36.33
N GLU A 196 18.83 4.58 36.91
CA GLU A 196 20.09 4.54 36.20
C GLU A 196 20.57 3.09 36.01
N LEU A 197 21.22 2.81 34.87
CA LEU A 197 21.66 1.47 34.52
C LEU A 197 23.08 1.19 35.04
N GLY A 198 23.20 0.25 35.97
CA GLY A 198 24.47 -0.28 36.44
C GLY A 198 25.05 -1.41 35.57
N ALA A 199 26.20 -1.94 36.01
CA ALA A 199 26.96 -2.98 35.31
C ALA A 199 26.24 -4.34 35.22
N GLU A 200 25.20 -4.55 36.02
CA GLU A 200 24.37 -5.76 36.00
C GLU A 200 23.52 -5.90 34.73
N PHE A 201 23.26 -4.78 34.04
CA PHE A 201 22.46 -4.75 32.82
C PHE A 201 23.30 -5.10 31.60
N ARG A 202 22.73 -5.96 30.74
CA ARG A 202 23.34 -6.41 29.50
C ARG A 202 22.74 -5.68 28.32
N PHE A 203 23.60 -5.03 27.54
CA PHE A 203 23.20 -4.41 26.29
C PHE A 203 23.25 -5.45 25.15
N PRO A 204 22.29 -5.41 24.21
CA PRO A 204 22.32 -6.28 23.05
C PRO A 204 23.60 -6.04 22.25
N LYS A 205 24.32 -7.13 21.91
CA LYS A 205 25.51 -7.05 21.04
C LYS A 205 25.07 -6.81 19.60
N GLY A 206 25.69 -5.82 18.96
CA GLY A 206 25.55 -5.56 17.54
C GLY A 206 24.62 -4.38 17.25
N ASP A 207 25.21 -3.25 16.90
CA ASP A 207 24.52 -2.16 16.24
C ASP A 207 24.92 -2.20 14.76
N SER A 208 24.28 -3.08 14.01
CA SER A 208 24.45 -3.06 12.57
C SER A 208 23.19 -3.65 11.94
N ASN A 209 22.08 -2.89 11.99
CA ASN A 209 21.09 -3.07 10.93
C ASN A 209 21.77 -2.53 9.66
N PRO A 210 22.37 -3.40 8.82
CA PRO A 210 23.28 -2.92 7.80
C PRO A 210 22.43 -2.09 6.83
N ARG A 211 22.94 -0.91 6.49
CA ARG A 211 22.26 0.02 5.59
C ARG A 211 22.69 -0.29 4.17
N PHE A 212 21.80 -0.10 3.22
CA PHE A 212 22.22 -0.07 1.83
C PHE A 212 23.00 1.24 1.60
N SER A 213 24.02 1.19 0.74
CA SER A 213 24.51 2.40 0.10
C SER A 213 23.40 3.04 -0.75
N ASN A 214 23.52 4.32 -1.08
CA ASN A 214 22.54 5.01 -1.93
C ASN A 214 22.36 4.29 -3.28
N ALA A 215 23.48 3.87 -3.90
CA ALA A 215 23.47 3.09 -5.12
C ALA A 215 22.72 1.75 -4.97
N ALA A 216 22.99 1.00 -3.89
CA ALA A 216 22.31 -0.27 -3.63
C ALA A 216 20.81 -0.07 -3.34
N MET A 217 20.42 1.03 -2.69
CA MET A 217 19.02 1.38 -2.44
C MET A 217 18.29 1.71 -3.75
N ALA A 218 18.88 2.55 -4.59
CA ALA A 218 18.31 2.90 -5.89
C ALA A 218 18.20 1.68 -6.82
N TYR A 219 19.21 0.80 -6.83
CA TYR A 219 19.17 -0.46 -7.57
C TYR A 219 18.05 -1.37 -7.06
N LYS A 220 17.87 -1.45 -5.73
CA LYS A 220 16.78 -2.22 -5.11
C LYS A 220 15.40 -1.69 -5.50
N LEU A 221 15.24 -0.38 -5.66
CA LEU A 221 13.98 0.21 -6.12
C LEU A 221 13.64 -0.25 -7.55
N GLN A 222 14.63 -0.30 -8.44
CA GLN A 222 14.44 -0.85 -9.80
C GLN A 222 14.07 -2.34 -9.76
N LEU A 223 14.69 -3.12 -8.86
CA LEU A 223 14.30 -4.52 -8.64
C LEU A 223 12.86 -4.65 -8.14
N ASN A 224 12.38 -3.77 -7.26
CA ASN A 224 10.99 -3.81 -6.78
C ASN A 224 9.97 -3.50 -7.89
N ARG A 225 10.33 -2.62 -8.83
CA ARG A 225 9.51 -2.31 -10.01
C ARG A 225 9.50 -3.47 -11.00
N LEU A 226 10.64 -4.16 -11.16
CA LEU A 226 10.75 -5.36 -11.99
C LEU A 226 9.99 -6.55 -11.40
N ILE A 227 10.17 -6.82 -10.10
CA ILE A 227 9.73 -8.04 -9.43
C ILE A 227 8.52 -7.73 -8.55
N ALA A 228 7.34 -8.10 -9.03
CA ALA A 228 6.08 -7.80 -8.35
C ALA A 228 5.90 -8.54 -7.00
N GLU A 229 6.53 -9.70 -6.81
CA GLU A 229 6.41 -10.50 -5.58
C GLU A 229 7.47 -10.05 -4.55
N PRO A 230 7.07 -9.48 -3.38
CA PRO A 230 8.00 -8.90 -2.41
C PRO A 230 9.00 -9.91 -1.84
N ALA A 231 8.56 -11.17 -1.63
CA ALA A 231 9.41 -12.25 -1.13
C ALA A 231 10.55 -12.61 -2.10
N ARG A 232 10.29 -12.56 -3.42
CA ARG A 232 11.33 -12.77 -4.44
C ARG A 232 12.29 -11.60 -4.49
N SER A 233 11.78 -10.36 -4.44
CA SER A 233 12.61 -9.16 -4.44
C SER A 233 13.50 -9.06 -3.20
N SER A 234 13.02 -9.50 -2.03
CA SER A 234 13.77 -9.51 -0.78
C SER A 234 14.99 -10.44 -0.80
N ARG A 235 15.07 -11.40 -1.74
CA ARG A 235 16.25 -12.27 -1.90
C ARG A 235 17.51 -11.50 -2.25
N PHE A 236 17.37 -10.34 -2.89
CA PHE A 236 18.51 -9.48 -3.26
C PHE A 236 19.09 -8.72 -2.05
N ASN A 237 18.37 -8.63 -0.93
CA ASN A 237 18.82 -7.83 0.22
C ASN A 237 20.20 -8.27 0.71
N ARG A 238 20.44 -9.58 0.84
CA ARG A 238 21.71 -10.09 1.36
C ARG A 238 22.91 -9.70 0.51
N VAL A 239 22.81 -9.86 -0.82
CA VAL A 239 23.91 -9.54 -1.74
C VAL A 239 24.12 -8.03 -1.87
N LEU A 240 23.04 -7.23 -1.82
CA LEU A 240 23.13 -5.77 -1.84
C LEU A 240 23.70 -5.19 -0.54
N LEU A 241 23.42 -5.81 0.62
CA LEU A 241 24.07 -5.44 1.89
C LEU A 241 25.56 -5.76 1.85
N LYS A 242 25.93 -6.91 1.28
CA LYS A 242 27.33 -7.29 1.09
C LYS A 242 28.05 -6.29 0.17
N TYR A 243 27.45 -5.94 -0.97
CA TYR A 243 27.97 -4.89 -1.86
C TYR A 243 28.18 -3.57 -1.11
N SER A 244 27.18 -3.14 -0.34
CA SER A 244 27.23 -1.87 0.41
C SER A 244 28.37 -1.84 1.43
N ALA A 245 28.64 -2.97 2.09
CA ALA A 245 29.75 -3.10 3.04
C ALA A 245 31.13 -3.04 2.36
N GLU A 246 31.26 -3.63 1.18
CA GLU A 246 32.53 -3.68 0.43
C GLU A 246 32.80 -2.39 -0.34
N SER A 247 31.77 -1.77 -0.94
CA SER A 247 31.89 -0.52 -1.68
C SER A 247 32.13 0.70 -0.79
N GLY A 248 31.75 0.63 0.49
CA GLY A 248 31.84 1.73 1.45
C GLY A 248 33.25 2.06 1.96
N SER A 249 34.29 1.38 1.47
CA SER A 249 35.67 1.51 1.97
C SER A 249 36.65 2.21 1.03
N ALA A 250 36.21 2.68 -0.15
CA ALA A 250 37.12 3.21 -1.19
C ALA A 250 37.01 4.73 -1.49
N ALA A 251 36.18 5.50 -0.80
CA ALA A 251 36.18 6.96 -0.92
C ALA A 251 35.87 7.60 0.44
N GLY A 252 36.76 8.48 0.89
CA GLY A 252 36.72 9.10 2.20
C GLY A 252 35.46 9.92 2.45
N SER A 253 35.22 10.13 3.74
CA SER A 253 34.17 10.90 4.39
C SER A 253 32.82 10.19 4.59
N VAL A 254 32.48 10.15 5.87
CA VAL A 254 31.17 10.10 6.50
C VAL A 254 30.10 10.83 5.68
N SER A 255 29.59 10.23 4.61
CA SER A 255 28.26 10.55 4.10
C SER A 255 27.33 9.48 4.64
N ALA A 256 26.93 9.67 5.90
CA ALA A 256 25.76 9.01 6.45
C ALA A 256 24.55 9.45 5.61
N GLY A 257 24.31 8.75 4.51
CA GLY A 257 23.13 8.82 3.64
C GLY A 257 22.59 10.22 3.39
N GLN A 258 23.06 10.89 2.33
CA GLN A 258 22.27 11.97 1.74
C GLN A 258 20.83 11.48 1.57
N SER A 259 19.91 12.17 2.25
CA SER A 259 18.48 11.88 2.16
C SER A 259 18.04 11.97 0.69
N LEU A 260 17.12 11.10 0.28
CA LEU A 260 16.45 11.25 -1.02
C LEU A 260 15.59 12.52 -1.08
N LEU A 261 15.24 13.07 0.09
CA LEU A 261 14.59 14.36 0.23
C LEU A 261 15.64 15.48 0.25
N SER A 262 15.40 16.49 -0.57
CA SER A 262 16.11 17.76 -0.53
C SER A 262 15.90 18.50 0.79
N PRO A 263 16.78 19.44 1.17
CA PRO A 263 16.57 20.31 2.33
C PRO A 263 15.21 21.03 2.29
N ALA A 264 14.76 21.47 1.12
CA ALA A 264 13.47 22.13 0.94
C ALA A 264 12.28 21.17 1.22
N GLU A 265 12.30 19.95 0.67
CA GLU A 265 11.26 18.94 0.95
C GLU A 265 11.24 18.55 2.43
N ARG A 266 12.41 18.48 3.08
CA ARG A 266 12.49 18.22 4.52
C ARG A 266 11.90 19.38 5.31
N ALA A 267 12.22 20.62 4.96
CA ALA A 267 11.65 21.81 5.59
C ALA A 267 10.12 21.85 5.47
N ASP A 268 9.57 21.58 4.29
CA ASP A 268 8.11 21.49 4.06
C ASP A 268 7.44 20.45 4.97
N ILE A 269 8.01 19.24 5.05
CA ILE A 269 7.52 18.17 5.94
C ILE A 269 7.46 18.64 7.40
N LEU A 270 8.50 19.34 7.87
CA LEU A 270 8.57 19.81 9.25
C LEU A 270 7.61 20.96 9.52
N GLU A 271 7.49 21.90 8.58
CA GLU A 271 6.55 23.02 8.67
C GLU A 271 5.11 22.50 8.78
N ARG A 272 4.72 21.57 7.90
CA ARG A 272 3.39 20.95 7.89
C ARG A 272 3.10 20.14 9.16
N SER A 273 4.13 19.62 9.82
CA SER A 273 4.02 18.85 11.06
C SER A 273 4.14 19.71 12.33
N GLN A 274 4.49 20.99 12.19
CA GLN A 274 4.91 21.85 13.30
C GLN A 274 3.80 22.04 14.33
N ALA A 275 2.57 22.31 13.88
CA ALA A 275 1.44 22.55 14.78
C ALA A 275 1.15 21.34 15.69
N ALA A 276 1.15 20.13 15.12
CA ALA A 276 0.97 18.89 15.88
C ALA A 276 2.13 18.66 16.86
N ASN A 277 3.37 18.88 16.42
CA ASN A 277 4.56 18.74 17.27
C ASN A 277 4.56 19.73 18.45
N GLN A 278 4.14 20.98 18.23
CA GLN A 278 4.05 22.00 19.28
C GLN A 278 3.01 21.64 20.33
N LEU A 279 1.86 21.12 19.91
CA LEU A 279 0.82 20.63 20.82
C LEU A 279 1.38 19.49 21.68
N VAL A 280 2.01 18.49 21.05
CA VAL A 280 2.60 17.35 21.75
C VAL A 280 3.66 17.77 22.77
N ALA A 281 4.56 18.68 22.40
CA ALA A 281 5.62 19.16 23.29
C ALA A 281 5.05 19.92 24.51
N ARG A 282 4.00 20.71 24.32
CA ARG A 282 3.35 21.45 25.41
C ARG A 282 2.57 20.52 26.32
N GLU A 283 1.72 19.67 25.74
CA GLU A 283 0.77 18.85 26.48
C GLU A 283 1.43 17.69 27.23
N TYR A 284 2.33 16.94 26.58
CA TYR A 284 2.87 15.70 27.15
C TYR A 284 4.29 15.85 27.72
N MET A 285 4.98 16.96 27.43
CA MET A 285 6.35 17.19 27.90
C MET A 285 6.52 18.46 28.73
N GLY A 286 5.46 19.26 28.90
CA GLY A 286 5.51 20.52 29.64
C GLY A 286 6.44 21.58 29.04
N ARG A 287 6.81 21.46 27.76
CA ARG A 287 7.72 22.39 27.09
C ARG A 287 6.95 23.60 26.56
N SER A 288 7.00 24.72 27.29
CA SER A 288 6.35 25.98 26.89
C SER A 288 6.80 26.48 25.51
N SER A 289 8.06 26.21 25.13
CA SER A 289 8.59 26.52 23.80
C SER A 289 7.83 25.83 22.66
N GLY A 290 7.15 24.71 22.92
CA GLY A 290 6.56 23.87 21.88
C GLY A 290 7.60 23.10 21.05
N GLN A 291 8.85 23.04 21.48
CA GLN A 291 9.90 22.34 20.75
C GLN A 291 9.96 20.86 21.13
N LEU A 292 9.53 19.99 20.21
CA LEU A 292 9.59 18.53 20.38
C LEU A 292 10.98 17.97 20.04
N PHE A 293 11.58 18.48 18.96
CA PHE A 293 12.84 17.99 18.37
C PHE A 293 13.91 19.09 18.40
N ASP A 294 15.14 18.71 18.73
CA ASP A 294 16.29 19.62 18.87
C ASP A 294 17.22 19.55 17.66
N GLU A 295 17.15 18.46 16.88
CA GLU A 295 17.98 18.33 15.68
C GLU A 295 17.57 19.32 14.58
N TRP A 296 18.56 20.00 14.02
CA TRP A 296 18.40 20.95 12.91
C TRP A 296 18.43 20.23 11.54
N VAL A 297 17.81 20.84 10.52
CA VAL A 297 17.90 20.38 9.12
C VAL A 297 19.03 21.17 8.44
N PRO A 298 20.04 20.51 7.85
CA PRO A 298 21.06 21.20 7.08
C PRO A 298 20.45 22.06 5.96
N GLU A 299 20.68 23.37 6.03
CA GLU A 299 20.13 24.39 5.11
C GLU A 299 20.78 24.44 3.73
N ASP A 300 21.84 23.66 3.48
CA ASP A 300 22.59 23.75 2.22
C ASP A 300 21.85 23.08 1.04
N ALA A 301 20.73 23.70 0.65
CA ALA A 301 19.97 23.37 -0.56
C ALA A 301 20.78 23.66 -1.83
N ALA A 302 21.73 24.61 -1.77
CA ALA A 302 22.53 25.02 -2.92
C ALA A 302 23.47 23.91 -3.39
N ASN A 303 24.02 23.11 -2.48
CA ASN A 303 24.92 22.00 -2.79
C ASN A 303 24.26 20.62 -2.71
N TRP A 304 22.94 20.54 -2.49
CA TRP A 304 22.25 19.25 -2.46
C TRP A 304 22.09 18.69 -3.87
N VAL A 305 22.63 17.49 -4.08
CA VAL A 305 22.44 16.71 -5.30
C VAL A 305 21.66 15.46 -4.94
N LYS A 306 20.58 15.21 -5.67
CA LYS A 306 19.78 13.99 -5.50
C LYS A 306 20.66 12.76 -5.74
N PRO A 307 20.70 11.79 -4.81
CA PRO A 307 21.45 10.55 -5.05
C PRO A 307 20.83 9.78 -6.22
N GLU A 308 21.50 9.79 -7.37
CA GLU A 308 21.12 9.03 -8.55
C GLU A 308 22.06 7.86 -8.76
N LEU A 309 21.53 6.76 -9.31
CA LEU A 309 22.31 5.57 -9.62
C LEU A 309 22.89 5.72 -11.03
N SER A 310 24.21 5.88 -11.13
CA SER A 310 24.87 5.95 -12.44
C SER A 310 24.84 4.60 -13.15
N ASP A 311 24.93 4.62 -14.48
CA ASP A 311 25.04 3.41 -15.30
C ASP A 311 26.25 2.54 -14.90
N SER A 312 27.36 3.18 -14.53
CA SER A 312 28.58 2.49 -14.12
C SER A 312 28.39 1.72 -12.81
N GLU A 313 27.77 2.34 -11.82
CA GLU A 313 27.43 1.72 -10.54
C GLU A 313 26.39 0.60 -10.72
N SER A 314 25.40 0.81 -11.59
CA SER A 314 24.40 -0.21 -11.88
C SER A 314 25.00 -1.45 -12.54
N ARG A 315 25.92 -1.27 -13.50
CA ARG A 315 26.69 -2.38 -14.09
C ARG A 315 27.56 -3.06 -13.04
N ALA A 316 28.24 -2.29 -12.18
CA ALA A 316 29.06 -2.84 -11.10
C ALA A 316 28.24 -3.68 -10.10
N ILE A 317 27.06 -3.19 -9.66
CA ILE A 317 26.14 -3.95 -8.80
C ILE A 317 25.64 -5.21 -9.50
N THR A 318 25.28 -5.11 -10.78
CA THR A 318 24.80 -6.26 -11.57
C THR A 318 25.88 -7.34 -11.69
N GLN A 319 27.13 -6.94 -11.95
CA GLN A 319 28.28 -7.83 -11.99
C GLN A 319 28.56 -8.43 -10.59
N PHE A 320 28.50 -7.63 -9.54
CA PHE A 320 28.65 -8.11 -8.17
C PHE A 320 27.62 -9.17 -7.81
N ILE A 321 26.35 -8.99 -8.21
CA ILE A 321 25.29 -9.99 -8.01
C ILE A 321 25.59 -11.27 -8.80
N ARG A 322 26.08 -11.16 -10.04
CA ARG A 322 26.48 -12.31 -10.87
C ARG A 322 27.54 -13.17 -10.16
N ASP A 323 28.52 -12.53 -9.56
CA ASP A 323 29.69 -13.18 -8.96
C ASP A 323 29.39 -13.74 -7.56
N ASN A 324 28.53 -13.06 -6.79
CA ASN A 324 28.27 -13.40 -5.39
C ASN A 324 26.97 -14.16 -5.13
N ASP A 325 25.97 -14.06 -6.03
CA ASP A 325 24.70 -14.79 -5.89
C ASP A 325 24.11 -15.18 -7.26
N ARG A 326 24.61 -16.30 -7.81
CA ARG A 326 24.16 -16.87 -9.11
C ARG A 326 22.66 -17.20 -9.15
N ARG A 327 21.98 -17.37 -8.00
CA ARG A 327 20.52 -17.61 -7.97
C ARG A 327 19.77 -16.30 -8.14
N ALA A 328 20.18 -15.25 -7.42
CA ALA A 328 19.63 -13.90 -7.58
C ALA A 328 19.87 -13.37 -9.00
N TYR A 329 21.06 -13.57 -9.56
CA TYR A 329 21.37 -13.17 -10.93
C TYR A 329 20.47 -13.85 -11.97
N ARG A 330 20.28 -15.18 -11.86
CA ARG A 330 19.37 -15.91 -12.76
C ARG A 330 17.92 -15.44 -12.63
N LEU A 331 17.48 -15.11 -11.42
CA LEU A 331 16.15 -14.56 -11.20
C LEU A 331 16.01 -13.19 -11.90
N LEU A 332 16.98 -12.29 -11.73
CA LEU A 332 17.01 -10.99 -12.42
C LEU A 332 16.89 -11.17 -13.94
N VAL A 333 17.78 -11.97 -14.54
CA VAL A 333 17.78 -12.25 -15.99
C VAL A 333 16.44 -12.84 -16.46
N SER A 334 15.85 -13.75 -15.67
CA SER A 334 14.55 -14.35 -16.01
C SER A 334 13.40 -13.34 -15.95
N GLU A 335 13.35 -12.48 -14.93
CA GLU A 335 12.29 -11.48 -14.79
C GLU A 335 12.39 -10.38 -15.86
N VAL A 336 13.61 -10.02 -16.27
CA VAL A 336 13.84 -9.12 -17.41
C VAL A 336 13.31 -9.72 -18.70
N ASN A 337 13.66 -10.97 -19.01
CA ASN A 337 13.19 -11.66 -20.23
C ASN A 337 11.66 -11.85 -20.26
N ARG A 338 11.03 -12.10 -19.11
CA ARG A 338 9.57 -12.22 -19.00
C ARG A 338 8.85 -10.87 -19.06
N GLY A 339 9.52 -9.80 -18.64
CA GLY A 339 8.92 -8.48 -18.50
C GLY A 339 8.62 -7.76 -19.81
N HIS A 340 9.07 -8.29 -20.95
CA HIS A 340 8.87 -7.69 -22.29
C HIS A 340 7.39 -7.51 -22.69
N ASN A 341 6.49 -8.32 -22.12
CA ASN A 341 5.05 -8.24 -22.39
C ASN A 341 4.28 -7.58 -21.22
N SER A 342 4.97 -6.98 -20.24
CA SER A 342 4.30 -6.35 -19.11
C SER A 342 3.63 -5.05 -19.54
N LEU A 343 2.37 -4.86 -19.16
CA LEU A 343 1.63 -3.61 -19.40
C LEU A 343 1.70 -2.63 -18.23
N ARG A 344 2.49 -2.92 -17.18
CA ARG A 344 2.74 -2.00 -16.07
C ARG A 344 3.88 -1.04 -16.43
N PRO A 345 3.64 0.29 -16.50
CA PRO A 345 4.65 1.25 -16.95
C PRO A 345 5.96 1.20 -16.15
N LEU A 346 5.88 1.12 -14.82
CA LEU A 346 7.06 1.05 -13.95
C LEU A 346 7.85 -0.25 -14.12
N ARG A 347 7.17 -1.36 -14.42
CA ARG A 347 7.85 -2.64 -14.69
C ARG A 347 8.54 -2.61 -16.04
N MET A 348 7.93 -2.03 -17.07
CA MET A 348 8.58 -1.87 -18.38
C MET A 348 9.83 -1.00 -18.30
N GLU A 349 9.76 0.13 -17.60
CA GLU A 349 10.95 0.98 -17.37
C GLU A 349 12.06 0.20 -16.68
N ALA A 350 11.73 -0.60 -15.65
CA ALA A 350 12.72 -1.45 -15.01
C ALA A 350 13.27 -2.53 -15.94
N VAL A 351 12.46 -3.09 -16.84
CA VAL A 351 12.90 -4.07 -17.84
C VAL A 351 13.87 -3.45 -18.84
N GLU A 352 13.55 -2.28 -19.40
CA GLU A 352 14.43 -1.53 -20.30
C GLU A 352 15.72 -1.15 -19.61
N TYR A 353 15.63 -0.58 -18.41
CA TYR A 353 16.76 -0.28 -17.55
C TYR A 353 17.69 -1.49 -17.41
N PHE A 354 17.20 -2.64 -16.95
CA PHE A 354 18.07 -3.80 -16.74
C PHE A 354 18.59 -4.42 -18.04
N ARG A 355 17.92 -4.24 -19.20
CA ARG A 355 18.44 -4.73 -20.49
C ARG A 355 19.70 -4.00 -20.93
N GLU A 356 19.82 -2.72 -20.60
CA GLU A 356 20.99 -1.91 -20.90
C GLU A 356 22.17 -2.20 -19.95
N HIS A 357 21.87 -2.77 -18.77
CA HIS A 357 22.82 -3.00 -17.69
C HIS A 357 23.22 -4.46 -17.49
N ILE A 358 22.51 -5.41 -18.10
CA ILE A 358 22.85 -6.84 -18.11
C ILE A 358 23.61 -7.17 -19.40
N PRO A 359 24.74 -7.93 -19.32
CA PRO A 359 25.46 -8.35 -20.51
C PRO A 359 24.57 -9.11 -21.53
N PRO A 360 24.57 -8.74 -22.82
CA PRO A 360 23.67 -9.29 -23.83
C PRO A 360 23.68 -10.83 -23.94
N GLU A 361 24.85 -11.45 -23.74
CA GLU A 361 25.02 -12.91 -23.78
C GLU A 361 24.21 -13.63 -22.68
N SER A 362 24.00 -12.96 -21.54
CA SER A 362 23.20 -13.49 -20.43
C SER A 362 21.71 -13.48 -20.75
N LEU A 363 21.24 -12.53 -21.56
CA LEU A 363 19.85 -12.45 -22.01
C LEU A 363 19.54 -13.46 -23.14
N ALA A 364 20.52 -13.76 -24.00
CA ALA A 364 20.35 -14.66 -25.14
C ALA A 364 20.09 -16.13 -24.73
N GLY A 365 20.73 -16.61 -23.66
CA GLY A 365 20.67 -18.02 -23.23
C GLY A 365 19.30 -18.48 -22.69
N VAL A 366 18.53 -17.58 -22.07
CA VAL A 366 17.21 -17.89 -21.50
C VAL A 366 16.13 -17.89 -22.59
N ARG A 367 16.21 -16.94 -23.53
CA ARG A 367 15.27 -16.78 -24.65
C ARG A 367 15.16 -18.04 -25.51
N LYS A 368 16.28 -18.75 -25.77
CA LYS A 368 16.29 -20.02 -26.52
C LYS A 368 15.53 -21.15 -25.82
N ARG A 369 15.57 -21.23 -24.48
CA ARG A 369 14.86 -22.26 -23.69
C ARG A 369 13.36 -21.94 -23.55
N GLU A 370 13.00 -20.68 -23.34
CA GLU A 370 11.61 -20.24 -23.25
C GLU A 370 10.90 -20.26 -24.63
N LEU A 371 11.56 -19.87 -25.73
CA LEU A 371 11.03 -20.04 -27.09
C LEU A 371 10.76 -21.51 -27.43
N LYS A 372 11.55 -22.44 -26.89
CA LYS A 372 11.35 -23.88 -27.05
C LYS A 372 10.12 -24.37 -26.26
N ALA A 373 9.87 -23.80 -25.08
CA ALA A 373 8.68 -24.08 -24.26
C ALA A 373 7.41 -23.40 -24.79
N GLU A 374 7.51 -22.20 -25.37
CA GLU A 374 6.40 -21.53 -26.07
C GLU A 374 6.01 -22.25 -27.37
N LYS A 375 6.99 -22.73 -28.15
CA LYS A 375 6.74 -23.54 -29.36
C LYS A 375 6.05 -24.88 -29.06
N ALA A 376 6.10 -25.36 -27.83
CA ALA A 376 5.43 -26.58 -27.40
C ALA A 376 3.95 -26.37 -27.01
N ARG A 377 3.45 -25.12 -26.99
CA ARG A 377 2.03 -24.79 -26.80
C ARG A 377 1.42 -24.37 -28.15
N SER A 378 0.23 -24.90 -28.44
CA SER A 378 -0.46 -24.94 -29.76
C SER A 378 -0.29 -23.71 -30.68
N PRO A 379 -0.12 -23.91 -32.01
CA PRO A 379 0.20 -22.84 -32.94
C PRO A 379 -1.05 -22.06 -33.38
N ARG A 380 -1.28 -20.86 -32.82
CA ARG A 380 -2.13 -19.86 -33.48
C ARG A 380 -1.28 -19.06 -34.47
N LYS A 381 -1.70 -19.03 -35.75
CA LYS A 381 -1.07 -18.27 -36.85
C LYS A 381 -0.96 -16.78 -36.46
N GLN A 382 0.23 -16.19 -36.63
CA GLN A 382 0.48 -14.79 -36.31
C GLN A 382 -0.08 -13.89 -37.42
N ALA A 383 -0.99 -12.98 -37.08
CA ALA A 383 -1.44 -11.92 -37.97
C ALA A 383 -0.34 -10.83 -38.12
N PRO A 384 -0.29 -10.11 -39.27
CA PRO A 384 0.60 -8.97 -39.48
C PRO A 384 0.48 -7.91 -38.36
N VAL A 385 1.54 -7.13 -38.14
CA VAL A 385 1.59 -6.12 -37.06
C VAL A 385 0.46 -5.08 -37.17
N GLU A 386 -0.03 -4.82 -38.37
CA GLU A 386 -1.02 -3.77 -38.65
C GLU A 386 -2.48 -4.15 -38.35
N ASP A 387 -2.77 -5.41 -37.97
CA ASP A 387 -4.13 -5.93 -37.72
C ASP A 387 -4.39 -6.43 -36.29
N ARG A 388 -3.49 -6.14 -35.33
CA ARG A 388 -3.59 -6.68 -33.97
C ARG A 388 -4.67 -5.99 -33.13
N LEU A 389 -5.50 -6.79 -32.47
CA LEU A 389 -6.61 -6.31 -31.65
C LEU A 389 -6.12 -5.97 -30.22
N LEU A 390 -6.37 -4.73 -29.78
CA LEU A 390 -6.20 -4.32 -28.38
C LEU A 390 -7.56 -4.01 -27.78
N VAL A 391 -8.08 -4.92 -26.95
CA VAL A 391 -9.35 -4.72 -26.24
C VAL A 391 -9.07 -3.97 -24.94
N ILE A 392 -9.69 -2.81 -24.77
CA ILE A 392 -9.61 -1.99 -23.56
C ILE A 392 -10.95 -2.12 -22.85
N SER A 393 -10.98 -3.01 -21.87
CA SER A 393 -12.14 -3.33 -21.03
C SER A 393 -12.15 -2.48 -19.77
N VAL A 394 -13.03 -1.48 -19.74
CA VAL A 394 -13.22 -0.59 -18.60
C VAL A 394 -14.21 -1.25 -17.64
N HIS A 395 -13.73 -1.63 -16.46
CA HIS A 395 -14.57 -2.20 -15.41
C HIS A 395 -15.00 -1.10 -14.44
N PHE A 396 -16.30 -0.80 -14.39
CA PHE A 396 -16.82 0.16 -13.42
C PHE A 396 -17.00 -0.51 -12.04
N PRO A 397 -16.71 0.20 -10.94
CA PRO A 397 -16.85 -0.35 -9.59
C PRO A 397 -18.27 -0.83 -9.27
N ALA A 398 -18.35 -2.01 -8.66
CA ALA A 398 -19.60 -2.68 -8.27
C ALA A 398 -20.56 -3.01 -9.42
N VAL A 399 -20.05 -3.08 -10.65
CA VAL A 399 -20.75 -3.71 -11.76
C VAL A 399 -20.34 -5.20 -11.81
N PRO A 400 -21.30 -6.14 -11.74
CA PRO A 400 -20.99 -7.57 -11.84
C PRO A 400 -20.40 -7.93 -13.20
N ASP A 401 -19.24 -8.57 -13.20
CA ASP A 401 -18.55 -8.97 -14.43
C ASP A 401 -17.85 -10.34 -14.33
N GLY A 402 -18.14 -11.14 -13.30
CA GLY A 402 -17.43 -12.40 -13.04
C GLY A 402 -17.44 -13.37 -14.22
N ASP A 403 -18.59 -13.54 -14.89
CA ASP A 403 -18.67 -14.41 -16.08
C ASP A 403 -18.01 -13.78 -17.32
N PHE A 404 -18.07 -12.46 -17.45
CA PHE A 404 -17.37 -11.72 -18.50
C PHE A 404 -15.83 -11.83 -18.34
N GLN A 405 -15.32 -11.71 -17.12
CA GLN A 405 -13.91 -11.89 -16.81
C GLN A 405 -13.42 -13.30 -17.17
N LYS A 406 -14.23 -14.34 -16.95
CA LYS A 406 -13.90 -15.71 -17.35
C LYS A 406 -13.84 -15.86 -18.87
N VAL A 407 -14.74 -15.19 -19.62
CA VAL A 407 -14.67 -15.15 -21.10
C VAL A 407 -13.36 -14.50 -21.56
N LEU A 408 -13.00 -13.34 -20.98
CA LEU A 408 -11.73 -12.69 -21.27
C LEU A 408 -10.54 -13.59 -20.93
N GLN A 409 -10.57 -14.27 -19.78
CA GLN A 409 -9.50 -15.15 -19.33
C GLN A 409 -9.35 -16.38 -20.23
N SER A 410 -10.46 -16.95 -20.69
CA SER A 410 -10.49 -18.08 -21.62
C SER A 410 -9.93 -17.69 -22.99
N TYR A 411 -10.31 -16.51 -23.51
CA TYR A 411 -9.90 -16.07 -24.84
C TYR A 411 -8.46 -15.54 -24.90
N PHE A 412 -8.08 -14.64 -23.98
CA PHE A 412 -6.77 -13.97 -24.00
C PHE A 412 -5.69 -14.70 -23.19
N GLY A 413 -6.06 -15.57 -22.24
CA GLY A 413 -5.10 -16.35 -21.47
C GLY A 413 -4.05 -15.48 -20.76
N HIS A 414 -2.77 -15.66 -21.14
CA HIS A 414 -1.65 -14.88 -20.60
C HIS A 414 -1.56 -13.44 -21.14
N GLU A 415 -2.32 -13.10 -22.18
CA GLU A 415 -2.40 -11.76 -22.78
C GLU A 415 -3.55 -10.93 -22.17
N LEU A 416 -4.26 -11.47 -21.16
CA LEU A 416 -5.16 -10.71 -20.31
C LEU A 416 -4.35 -10.03 -19.20
N VAL A 417 -4.43 -8.70 -19.14
CA VAL A 417 -3.77 -7.91 -18.11
C VAL A 417 -4.80 -7.22 -17.22
N MET A 418 -4.70 -7.52 -15.93
CA MET A 418 -5.51 -6.92 -14.88
C MET A 418 -4.87 -5.61 -14.40
N ASP A 419 -5.52 -4.49 -14.70
CA ASP A 419 -5.08 -3.13 -14.37
C ASP A 419 -6.01 -2.46 -13.35
N TYR A 420 -5.83 -2.83 -12.08
CA TYR A 420 -6.57 -2.27 -10.94
C TYR A 420 -5.75 -1.27 -10.11
N GLN A 421 -4.60 -0.81 -10.61
CA GLN A 421 -3.67 0.00 -9.82
C GLN A 421 -4.03 1.48 -9.77
N ASP A 422 -4.79 1.98 -10.75
CA ASP A 422 -5.06 3.42 -10.90
C ASP A 422 -5.95 4.01 -9.79
N ARG A 423 -6.77 3.18 -9.14
CA ARG A 423 -7.72 3.56 -8.08
C ARG A 423 -8.30 4.99 -8.25
N PRO A 424 -8.98 5.29 -9.37
CA PRO A 424 -9.33 6.67 -9.72
C PRO A 424 -10.20 7.39 -8.68
N LEU A 425 -10.99 6.62 -7.93
CA LEU A 425 -11.87 7.14 -6.87
C LEU A 425 -11.14 7.53 -5.58
N SER A 426 -9.85 7.18 -5.44
CA SER A 426 -9.03 7.57 -4.29
C SER A 426 -8.35 8.94 -4.44
N LEU A 427 -8.44 9.55 -5.62
CA LEU A 427 -7.86 10.85 -5.94
C LEU A 427 -8.93 11.95 -5.98
N SER A 428 -8.52 13.20 -5.74
CA SER A 428 -9.36 14.38 -5.95
C SER A 428 -9.80 14.49 -7.42
N GLY A 429 -10.85 15.27 -7.70
CA GLY A 429 -11.38 15.40 -9.07
C GLY A 429 -10.33 15.86 -10.10
N THR A 430 -9.53 16.88 -9.75
CA THR A 430 -8.44 17.40 -10.57
C THR A 430 -7.25 16.45 -10.64
N GLY A 431 -6.85 15.88 -9.49
CA GLY A 431 -5.75 14.92 -9.40
C GLY A 431 -6.00 13.66 -10.23
N ARG A 432 -7.22 13.12 -10.18
CA ARG A 432 -7.67 11.98 -10.98
C ARG A 432 -7.51 12.26 -12.49
N ASN A 433 -8.00 13.41 -12.94
CA ASN A 433 -8.00 13.76 -14.36
C ASN A 433 -6.58 13.98 -14.90
N LEU A 434 -5.73 14.66 -14.13
CA LEU A 434 -4.33 14.89 -14.49
C LEU A 434 -3.52 13.59 -14.49
N ASP A 435 -3.75 12.70 -13.51
CA ASP A 435 -3.11 11.38 -13.45
C ASP A 435 -3.46 10.53 -14.68
N ALA A 436 -4.75 10.48 -15.06
CA ALA A 436 -5.19 9.76 -16.25
C ALA A 436 -4.54 10.31 -17.54
N LEU A 437 -4.44 11.64 -17.68
CA LEU A 437 -3.79 12.28 -18.82
C LEU A 437 -2.28 12.00 -18.86
N ARG A 438 -1.59 12.14 -17.72
CA ARG A 438 -0.15 11.88 -17.59
C ARG A 438 0.17 10.42 -17.95
N LYS A 439 -0.61 9.47 -17.42
CA LYS A 439 -0.49 8.05 -17.75
C LYS A 439 -0.81 7.77 -19.22
N GLY A 440 -1.77 8.48 -19.80
CA GLY A 440 -2.08 8.38 -21.23
C GLY A 440 -0.95 8.84 -22.14
N ILE A 441 -0.36 10.01 -21.86
CA ILE A 441 0.81 10.53 -22.62
C ILE A 441 1.97 9.55 -22.51
N ARG A 442 2.22 9.03 -21.30
CA ARG A 442 3.25 8.01 -21.06
C ARG A 442 2.96 6.77 -21.90
N PHE A 443 1.73 6.25 -21.90
CA PHE A 443 1.33 5.10 -22.71
C PHE A 443 1.51 5.32 -24.21
N ALA A 444 1.14 6.48 -24.73
CA ALA A 444 1.29 6.82 -26.14
C ALA A 444 2.77 6.89 -26.60
N ARG A 445 3.67 7.30 -25.69
CA ARG A 445 5.11 7.38 -25.96
C ARG A 445 5.81 6.02 -25.94
N MET A 446 5.20 4.99 -25.35
CA MET A 446 5.77 3.64 -25.31
C MET A 446 5.73 3.02 -26.71
N ARG A 447 6.91 2.70 -27.28
CA ARG A 447 7.06 2.09 -28.61
C ARG A 447 6.55 0.64 -28.58
N GLY A 448 5.76 0.26 -29.58
CA GLY A 448 5.02 -1.00 -29.68
C GLY A 448 5.82 -2.26 -29.30
N THR A 449 5.33 -2.94 -28.26
CA THR A 449 5.85 -4.23 -27.76
C THR A 449 4.77 -5.32 -27.65
N LEU A 450 3.50 -5.01 -27.89
CA LEU A 450 2.44 -6.03 -27.84
C LEU A 450 2.54 -6.95 -29.06
N ARG A 451 3.00 -8.18 -28.80
CA ARG A 451 3.30 -9.19 -29.82
C ARG A 451 2.06 -9.99 -30.27
N ARG A 452 0.92 -9.85 -29.57
CA ARG A 452 -0.34 -10.60 -29.78
C ARG A 452 -1.57 -9.74 -29.46
N ASP A 453 -2.75 -10.25 -29.79
CA ASP A 453 -4.02 -9.69 -29.32
C ASP A 453 -4.02 -9.65 -27.79
N THR A 454 -4.34 -8.49 -27.25
CA THR A 454 -4.17 -8.21 -25.81
C THR A 454 -5.46 -7.62 -25.26
N CYS A 455 -5.80 -7.97 -24.02
CA CYS A 455 -6.90 -7.34 -23.31
C CYS A 455 -6.42 -6.65 -22.03
N LEU A 456 -6.74 -5.37 -21.92
CA LEU A 456 -6.55 -4.55 -20.73
C LEU A 456 -7.88 -4.51 -19.97
N HIS A 457 -7.93 -5.01 -18.74
CA HIS A 457 -9.17 -5.05 -17.96
C HIS A 457 -8.95 -4.53 -16.53
N GLY A 458 -9.78 -3.60 -16.07
CA GLY A 458 -9.78 -3.17 -14.67
C GLY A 458 -10.36 -1.78 -14.40
N HIS A 459 -10.10 -1.26 -13.20
CA HIS A 459 -10.59 0.03 -12.71
C HIS A 459 -9.67 1.19 -13.13
N PHE A 460 -9.71 1.58 -14.39
CA PHE A 460 -8.99 2.74 -14.92
C PHE A 460 -9.93 3.65 -15.71
N MET A 461 -9.53 4.92 -15.89
CA MET A 461 -10.23 5.83 -16.79
C MET A 461 -9.87 5.51 -18.25
N PRO A 462 -10.84 5.43 -19.19
CA PRO A 462 -10.56 5.06 -20.57
C PRO A 462 -9.60 6.04 -21.28
N LEU A 463 -9.56 7.30 -20.83
CA LEU A 463 -8.64 8.32 -21.30
C LEU A 463 -7.16 7.88 -21.24
N LYS A 464 -6.79 7.05 -20.24
CA LYS A 464 -5.44 6.48 -20.11
C LYS A 464 -4.97 5.75 -21.36
N TYR A 465 -5.87 5.16 -22.12
CA TYR A 465 -5.53 4.37 -23.30
C TYR A 465 -6.06 4.99 -24.61
N SER A 466 -6.62 6.20 -24.55
CA SER A 466 -7.31 6.83 -25.69
C SER A 466 -6.39 7.48 -26.71
N LEU A 467 -5.16 7.87 -26.31
CA LEU A 467 -4.19 8.47 -27.23
C LEU A 467 -3.73 7.45 -28.29
N PRO A 468 -3.43 7.87 -29.52
CA PRO A 468 -2.96 6.97 -30.57
C PRO A 468 -1.71 6.19 -30.13
N SER A 469 -1.69 4.89 -30.43
CA SER A 469 -0.49 4.05 -30.32
C SER A 469 -0.26 3.35 -31.65
N ARG A 470 0.97 3.33 -32.16
CA ARG A 470 1.29 2.69 -33.45
C ARG A 470 1.08 1.17 -33.38
N GLY A 471 0.46 0.58 -34.42
CA GLY A 471 0.41 -0.87 -34.63
C GLY A 471 -0.71 -1.66 -33.93
N HIS A 472 -1.77 -1.01 -33.43
CA HIS A 472 -2.90 -1.71 -32.82
C HIS A 472 -4.25 -1.09 -33.18
N ARG A 473 -5.22 -1.94 -33.53
CA ARG A 473 -6.63 -1.56 -33.61
C ARG A 473 -7.24 -1.66 -32.21
N LYS A 474 -7.47 -0.50 -31.58
CA LYS A 474 -8.08 -0.41 -30.26
C LYS A 474 -9.59 -0.64 -30.35
N ARG A 475 -10.14 -1.47 -29.46
CA ARG A 475 -11.57 -1.55 -29.21
C ARG A 475 -11.87 -1.28 -27.74
N PHE A 476 -12.69 -0.29 -27.44
CA PHE A 476 -13.08 0.06 -26.09
C PHE A 476 -14.39 -0.64 -25.74
N VAL A 477 -14.39 -1.35 -24.62
CA VAL A 477 -15.55 -2.10 -24.15
C VAL A 477 -15.81 -1.83 -22.67
N ALA A 478 -17.06 -1.80 -22.25
CA ALA A 478 -17.44 -1.61 -20.84
C ALA A 478 -18.74 -2.35 -20.52
N TRP A 479 -19.04 -2.49 -19.24
CA TRP A 479 -20.32 -3.00 -18.74
C TRP A 479 -20.93 -1.97 -17.81
N MET A 480 -22.23 -1.73 -17.92
CA MET A 480 -23.00 -0.82 -17.08
C MET A 480 -24.18 -1.57 -16.46
N SER A 481 -24.51 -1.21 -15.23
CA SER A 481 -25.79 -1.52 -14.58
C SER A 481 -26.52 -0.21 -14.29
N ASP A 482 -27.82 -0.30 -14.02
CA ASP A 482 -28.60 0.82 -13.52
C ASP A 482 -27.86 1.49 -12.34
N PRO A 483 -27.66 2.83 -12.36
CA PRO A 483 -26.88 3.51 -11.34
C PRO A 483 -27.38 3.30 -9.90
N VAL A 484 -28.70 3.12 -9.70
CA VAL A 484 -29.29 2.86 -8.39
C VAL A 484 -28.99 1.44 -7.96
N GLU A 485 -29.26 0.44 -8.81
CA GLU A 485 -29.00 -0.96 -8.50
C GLU A 485 -27.51 -1.21 -8.23
N ARG A 486 -26.63 -0.56 -9.00
CA ARG A 486 -25.17 -0.59 -8.77
C ARG A 486 -24.80 -0.03 -7.40
N LEU A 487 -25.43 1.06 -6.95
CA LEU A 487 -25.18 1.64 -5.62
C LEU A 487 -25.66 0.72 -4.50
N VAL A 488 -26.83 0.10 -4.66
CA VAL A 488 -27.38 -0.88 -3.71
C VAL A 488 -26.45 -2.08 -3.58
N ALA A 489 -26.00 -2.64 -4.70
CA ALA A 489 -25.04 -3.73 -4.73
C ALA A 489 -23.69 -3.33 -4.10
N HIS A 490 -23.22 -2.10 -4.36
CA HIS A 490 -22.00 -1.56 -3.77
C HIS A 490 -22.10 -1.45 -2.24
N TYR A 491 -23.24 -0.96 -1.73
CA TYR A 491 -23.52 -0.86 -0.30
C TYR A 491 -23.54 -2.23 0.38
N ALA A 492 -24.26 -3.20 -0.20
CA ALA A 492 -24.34 -4.56 0.31
C ALA A 492 -22.96 -5.23 0.34
N PHE A 493 -22.17 -5.05 -0.73
CA PHE A 493 -20.80 -5.53 -0.80
C PHE A 493 -19.90 -4.89 0.27
N TRP A 494 -19.99 -3.57 0.48
CA TRP A 494 -19.17 -2.88 1.50
C TRP A 494 -19.60 -3.21 2.94
N LYS A 495 -20.89 -3.40 3.23
CA LYS A 495 -21.36 -3.87 4.55
C LYS A 495 -20.91 -5.30 4.87
N SER A 496 -20.93 -6.20 3.88
CA SER A 496 -20.53 -7.61 4.07
C SER A 496 -19.00 -7.83 4.03
N SER A 497 -18.26 -6.93 3.39
CA SER A 497 -16.81 -7.00 3.30
C SER A 497 -16.15 -6.40 4.55
N ILE A 498 -15.64 -7.26 5.44
CA ILE A 498 -14.84 -6.85 6.63
C ILE A 498 -13.40 -6.50 6.18
N ASN A 499 -13.24 -5.56 5.25
CA ASN A 499 -11.93 -5.09 4.82
C ASN A 499 -11.57 -3.78 5.52
N ARG A 500 -11.13 -3.87 6.79
CA ARG A 500 -10.64 -2.72 7.59
C ARG A 500 -9.24 -2.23 7.18
N GLY A 501 -8.86 -2.43 5.91
CA GLY A 501 -7.48 -2.30 5.44
C GLY A 501 -7.00 -0.86 5.18
N MET A 502 -7.87 0.15 5.16
CA MET A 502 -7.48 1.54 4.92
C MET A 502 -8.18 2.47 5.93
N LYS A 503 -7.48 2.81 7.03
CA LYS A 503 -7.92 3.88 7.94
C LYS A 503 -8.08 5.19 7.14
N GLY A 504 -9.17 5.92 7.38
CA GLY A 504 -9.47 7.20 6.74
C GLY A 504 -10.15 7.15 5.36
N GLY A 505 -10.35 5.95 4.78
CA GLY A 505 -11.09 5.80 3.51
C GLY A 505 -12.62 5.88 3.68
N LEU A 506 -13.34 6.17 2.59
CA LEU A 506 -14.82 6.23 2.59
C LEU A 506 -15.47 4.93 3.10
N HIS A 507 -14.92 3.76 2.74
CA HIS A 507 -15.40 2.46 3.22
C HIS A 507 -15.22 2.31 4.74
N TYR A 508 -14.11 2.80 5.28
CA TYR A 508 -13.87 2.79 6.72
C TYR A 508 -14.86 3.69 7.47
N ARG A 509 -15.07 4.94 7.00
CA ARG A 509 -16.07 5.86 7.58
C ARG A 509 -17.48 5.26 7.53
N MET A 510 -17.87 4.68 6.40
CA MET A 510 -19.18 4.01 6.25
C MET A 510 -19.40 2.90 7.29
N LEU A 511 -18.36 2.11 7.61
CA LEU A 511 -18.45 1.01 8.57
C LEU A 511 -18.36 1.51 10.02
N GLU A 512 -17.54 2.52 10.30
CA GLU A 512 -17.34 3.07 11.64
C GLU A 512 -18.55 3.88 12.12
N GLU A 513 -19.11 4.71 11.25
CA GLU A 513 -20.29 5.56 11.51
C GLU A 513 -21.62 4.82 11.22
N ASP A 514 -21.55 3.52 10.91
CA ASP A 514 -22.70 2.66 10.59
C ASP A 514 -23.70 3.28 9.60
N TRP A 515 -23.20 3.78 8.46
CA TRP A 515 -24.03 4.50 7.49
C TRP A 515 -25.24 3.67 7.02
N SER A 516 -26.36 4.36 6.84
CA SER A 516 -27.55 3.85 6.16
C SER A 516 -27.35 3.80 4.63
N LEU A 517 -28.23 3.06 3.94
CA LEU A 517 -28.24 3.02 2.46
C LEU A 517 -28.43 4.43 1.88
N GLU A 518 -29.27 5.26 2.50
CA GLU A 518 -29.50 6.64 2.07
C GLU A 518 -28.23 7.49 2.17
N THR A 519 -27.58 7.49 3.34
CA THR A 519 -26.34 8.24 3.57
C THR A 519 -25.26 7.82 2.58
N PHE A 520 -25.15 6.51 2.33
CA PHE A 520 -24.21 5.96 1.36
C PHE A 520 -24.52 6.41 -0.07
N CYS A 521 -25.75 6.27 -0.53
CA CYS A 521 -26.15 6.64 -1.88
C CYS A 521 -26.05 8.14 -2.14
N LEU A 522 -26.24 8.99 -1.12
CA LEU A 522 -26.23 10.45 -1.26
C LEU A 522 -24.90 11.11 -0.89
N CYS A 523 -23.85 10.32 -0.62
CA CYS A 523 -22.54 10.91 -0.31
C CYS A 523 -21.88 11.54 -1.57
N PRO A 524 -21.23 12.71 -1.43
CA PRO A 524 -20.57 13.41 -2.56
C PRO A 524 -19.51 12.57 -3.29
N GLU A 525 -18.80 11.72 -2.56
CA GLU A 525 -17.70 10.89 -3.06
C GLU A 525 -18.18 9.87 -4.10
N LEU A 526 -19.37 9.29 -3.93
CA LEU A 526 -19.96 8.31 -4.85
C LEU A 526 -20.87 8.94 -5.90
N ARG A 527 -21.13 10.25 -5.84
CA ARG A 527 -21.95 10.96 -6.82
C ARG A 527 -21.40 10.79 -8.24
N ASN A 528 -22.25 10.38 -9.18
CA ASN A 528 -21.95 10.29 -10.61
C ASN A 528 -20.62 9.57 -10.98
N ILE A 529 -20.42 8.34 -10.49
CA ILE A 529 -19.19 7.55 -10.73
C ILE A 529 -18.95 7.28 -12.21
N TYR A 530 -19.96 6.93 -13.00
CA TYR A 530 -19.76 6.71 -14.45
C TYR A 530 -19.25 7.98 -15.12
N SER A 531 -19.85 9.12 -14.80
CA SER A 531 -19.43 10.43 -15.30
C SER A 531 -17.99 10.77 -14.90
N LYS A 532 -17.60 10.45 -13.66
CA LYS A 532 -16.22 10.62 -13.16
C LYS A 532 -15.21 9.76 -13.93
N PHE A 533 -15.55 8.49 -14.21
CA PHE A 533 -14.68 7.58 -14.97
C PHE A 533 -14.57 7.96 -16.45
N LEU A 534 -15.67 8.42 -17.04
CA LEU A 534 -15.79 8.77 -18.46
C LEU A 534 -15.39 10.21 -18.77
N TRP A 535 -14.68 10.88 -17.87
CA TRP A 535 -14.21 12.24 -18.10
C TRP A 535 -13.41 12.34 -19.40
N CYS A 536 -13.81 13.27 -20.28
CA CYS A 536 -13.27 13.44 -21.63
C CYS A 536 -13.29 12.19 -22.53
N PHE A 537 -14.15 11.21 -22.23
CA PHE A 537 -14.31 9.99 -23.03
C PHE A 537 -15.79 9.67 -23.28
N PRO A 538 -16.39 10.17 -24.37
CA PRO A 538 -17.81 9.98 -24.64
C PRO A 538 -18.17 8.52 -24.95
N LEU A 539 -19.40 8.12 -24.60
CA LEU A 539 -19.92 6.75 -24.85
C LEU A 539 -19.83 6.31 -26.31
N SER A 540 -19.87 7.26 -27.26
CA SER A 540 -19.75 6.97 -28.70
C SER A 540 -18.37 6.43 -29.12
N ARG A 541 -17.36 6.50 -28.25
CA ARG A 541 -16.02 5.92 -28.47
C ARG A 541 -15.92 4.46 -28.02
N PHE A 542 -16.95 3.91 -27.39
CA PHE A 542 -17.00 2.49 -27.07
C PHE A 542 -17.54 1.70 -28.25
N ASP A 543 -16.80 0.66 -28.62
CA ASP A 543 -17.22 -0.35 -29.59
C ASP A 543 -18.28 -1.29 -29.00
N PHE A 544 -18.31 -1.41 -27.66
CA PHE A 544 -19.29 -2.21 -26.94
C PHE A 544 -19.57 -1.66 -25.55
N ILE A 545 -20.85 -1.57 -25.19
CA ILE A 545 -21.29 -1.37 -23.80
C ILE A 545 -22.31 -2.46 -23.49
N GLY A 546 -22.01 -3.31 -22.52
CA GLY A 546 -22.87 -4.38 -22.02
C GLY A 546 -23.83 -3.86 -20.95
N ILE A 547 -25.10 -4.26 -21.01
CA ILE A 547 -26.09 -3.97 -19.97
C ILE A 547 -26.23 -5.18 -19.05
N SER A 548 -25.89 -5.02 -17.78
CA SER A 548 -25.77 -6.12 -16.81
C SER A 548 -27.10 -6.85 -16.60
N GLU A 549 -28.20 -6.13 -16.71
CA GLU A 549 -29.57 -6.65 -16.61
C GLU A 549 -29.93 -7.61 -17.76
N HIS A 550 -29.14 -7.62 -18.85
CA HIS A 550 -29.32 -8.47 -20.03
C HIS A 550 -28.11 -9.38 -20.29
N ARG A 551 -27.42 -9.76 -19.21
CA ARG A 551 -26.11 -10.43 -19.19
C ARG A 551 -25.90 -11.49 -20.26
N ASP A 552 -26.78 -12.50 -20.34
CA ASP A 552 -26.58 -13.65 -21.23
C ASP A 552 -26.60 -13.24 -22.71
N SER A 553 -27.57 -12.39 -23.10
CA SER A 553 -27.67 -11.86 -24.47
C SER A 553 -26.50 -10.93 -24.82
N GLU A 554 -26.00 -10.17 -23.84
CA GLU A 554 -24.91 -9.21 -24.03
C GLU A 554 -23.55 -9.92 -24.11
N LEU A 555 -23.35 -11.01 -23.38
CA LEU A 555 -22.17 -11.88 -23.50
C LEU A 555 -22.06 -12.51 -24.89
N GLN A 556 -23.18 -12.96 -25.45
CA GLN A 556 -23.22 -13.48 -26.82
C GLN A 556 -22.87 -12.38 -27.83
N ARG A 557 -23.48 -11.19 -27.69
CA ARG A 557 -23.21 -10.01 -28.54
C ARG A 557 -21.76 -9.55 -28.47
N PHE A 558 -21.15 -9.57 -27.28
CA PHE A 558 -19.74 -9.27 -27.10
C PHE A 558 -18.85 -10.30 -27.81
N SER A 559 -19.11 -11.58 -27.57
CA SER A 559 -18.28 -12.67 -28.09
C SER A 559 -18.31 -12.73 -29.62
N SER A 560 -19.47 -12.57 -30.24
CA SER A 560 -19.60 -12.56 -31.69
C SER A 560 -19.14 -11.24 -32.31
N GLY A 561 -19.50 -10.09 -31.73
CA GLY A 561 -19.25 -8.77 -32.33
C GLY A 561 -17.85 -8.20 -32.08
N ILE A 562 -17.23 -8.50 -30.94
CA ILE A 562 -15.90 -8.00 -30.58
C ILE A 562 -14.82 -9.04 -30.79
N LEU A 563 -15.04 -10.27 -30.34
CA LEU A 563 -14.03 -11.34 -30.39
C LEU A 563 -14.15 -12.25 -31.63
N GLY A 564 -15.28 -12.24 -32.35
CA GLY A 564 -15.48 -13.07 -33.53
C GLY A 564 -15.59 -14.56 -33.23
N ILE A 565 -15.96 -14.94 -31.99
CA ILE A 565 -16.13 -16.33 -31.57
C ILE A 565 -17.61 -16.65 -31.33
N CYS A 566 -18.00 -17.88 -31.66
CA CYS A 566 -19.33 -18.39 -31.28
C CYS A 566 -19.31 -18.68 -29.78
N ALA A 567 -20.17 -18.00 -29.01
CA ALA A 567 -20.29 -18.22 -27.56
C ALA A 567 -21.09 -19.51 -27.28
N GLN A 568 -20.49 -20.65 -27.56
CA GLN A 568 -20.90 -21.94 -27.02
C GLN A 568 -19.66 -22.54 -26.35
N GLU A 569 -19.77 -22.90 -25.08
CA GLU A 569 -18.68 -23.32 -24.18
C GLU A 569 -17.90 -22.20 -23.48
N ALA A 570 -18.58 -21.46 -22.59
CA ALA A 570 -17.90 -20.83 -21.46
C ALA A 570 -18.83 -20.73 -20.24
N VAL A 571 -18.59 -21.64 -19.30
CA VAL A 571 -18.72 -21.51 -17.84
C VAL A 571 -20.05 -21.92 -17.16
N ALA A 572 -19.90 -22.88 -16.24
CA ALA A 572 -20.83 -23.24 -15.19
C ALA A 572 -21.25 -22.03 -14.30
N ARG A 573 -22.53 -22.00 -13.97
CA ARG A 573 -23.18 -21.01 -13.11
C ARG A 573 -22.42 -20.85 -11.79
N SER A 574 -21.99 -19.63 -11.49
CA SER A 574 -21.64 -19.23 -10.14
C SER A 574 -22.03 -17.77 -9.97
N GLU A 575 -23.24 -17.53 -9.49
CA GLU A 575 -23.52 -16.36 -8.67
C GLU A 575 -24.27 -16.86 -7.44
N ALA A 576 -23.66 -16.68 -6.26
CA ALA A 576 -24.44 -16.62 -5.04
C ALA A 576 -25.25 -15.30 -5.10
N PRO A 577 -26.52 -15.29 -4.70
CA PRO A 577 -27.32 -14.08 -4.66
C PRO A 577 -26.63 -13.07 -3.73
N VAL A 578 -26.26 -11.90 -4.27
CA VAL A 578 -25.91 -10.75 -3.43
C VAL A 578 -27.19 -10.35 -2.71
N ALA A 579 -27.13 -10.23 -1.38
CA ALA A 579 -28.27 -9.83 -0.57
C ALA A 579 -28.87 -8.52 -1.13
N THR A 580 -30.08 -8.60 -1.67
CA THR A 580 -30.83 -7.45 -2.17
C THR A 580 -31.34 -6.65 -1.00
N VAL A 581 -30.68 -5.53 -0.71
CA VAL A 581 -31.22 -4.53 0.21
C VAL A 581 -32.36 -3.83 -0.50
N ALA A 582 -33.57 -3.88 0.04
CA ALA A 582 -34.71 -3.20 -0.54
C ALA A 582 -34.51 -1.68 -0.45
N ILE A 583 -34.76 -0.98 -1.56
CA ILE A 583 -34.80 0.49 -1.64
C ILE A 583 -36.24 0.92 -1.87
N ASP A 584 -36.74 1.84 -1.05
CA ASP A 584 -38.09 2.37 -1.22
C ASP A 584 -38.17 3.33 -2.44
N ALA A 585 -39.39 3.56 -2.91
CA ALA A 585 -39.63 4.33 -4.13
C ALA A 585 -39.21 5.81 -4.01
N GLU A 586 -39.36 6.41 -2.82
CA GLU A 586 -39.03 7.81 -2.58
C GLU A 586 -37.51 8.01 -2.59
N LEU A 587 -36.78 7.16 -1.85
CA LEU A 587 -35.33 7.15 -1.83
C LEU A 587 -34.76 6.87 -3.22
N ARG A 588 -35.31 5.90 -3.97
CA ARG A 588 -34.90 5.63 -5.35
C ARG A 588 -35.02 6.89 -6.22
N ALA A 589 -36.14 7.62 -6.16
CA ALA A 589 -36.33 8.85 -6.93
C ALA A 589 -35.35 9.97 -6.52
N ARG A 590 -35.01 10.07 -5.23
CA ARG A 590 -33.98 11.01 -4.73
C ARG A 590 -32.59 10.64 -5.24
N VAL A 591 -32.21 9.36 -5.19
CA VAL A 591 -30.92 8.87 -5.70
C VAL A 591 -30.82 9.09 -7.21
N GLN A 592 -31.86 8.80 -7.99
CA GLN A 592 -31.88 9.07 -9.44
C GLN A 592 -31.66 10.55 -9.77
N ARG A 593 -32.28 11.46 -9.00
CA ARG A 593 -32.06 12.92 -9.16
C ARG A 593 -30.64 13.32 -8.79
N TYR A 594 -30.11 12.79 -7.70
CA TYR A 594 -28.74 13.09 -7.23
C TYR A 594 -27.67 12.61 -8.22
N HIS A 595 -27.91 11.45 -8.86
CA HIS A 595 -27.06 10.80 -9.86
C HIS A 595 -27.53 11.04 -11.31
N SER A 596 -28.16 12.18 -11.59
CA SER A 596 -28.80 12.46 -12.88
C SER A 596 -27.87 12.32 -14.10
N ALA A 597 -26.58 12.65 -13.95
CA ALA A 597 -25.60 12.52 -15.03
C ALA A 597 -25.31 11.04 -15.36
N ASP A 598 -25.17 10.18 -14.34
CA ASP A 598 -25.02 8.74 -14.55
C ASP A 598 -26.31 8.11 -15.10
N MET A 599 -27.49 8.57 -14.65
CA MET A 599 -28.77 8.13 -15.20
C MET A 599 -28.91 8.50 -16.69
N ALA A 600 -28.41 9.67 -17.10
CA ALA A 600 -28.41 10.08 -18.51
C ALA A 600 -27.44 9.23 -19.34
N LEU A 601 -26.25 8.91 -18.81
CA LEU A 601 -25.29 8.00 -19.46
C LEU A 601 -25.87 6.59 -19.61
N TYR A 602 -26.52 6.06 -18.57
CA TYR A 602 -27.15 4.74 -18.61
C TYR A 602 -28.29 4.68 -19.64
N ARG A 603 -29.17 5.68 -19.68
CA ARG A 603 -30.22 5.79 -20.73
C ARG A 603 -29.63 5.83 -22.14
N ARG A 604 -28.52 6.53 -22.34
CA ARG A 604 -27.81 6.52 -23.63
C ARG A 604 -27.23 5.16 -23.97
N ALA A 605 -26.68 4.43 -22.99
CA ALA A 605 -26.17 3.07 -23.19
C ALA A 605 -27.30 2.10 -23.56
N LEU A 606 -28.48 2.19 -22.91
CA LEU A 606 -29.67 1.44 -23.29
C LEU A 606 -30.07 1.72 -24.75
N GLY A 607 -30.13 2.99 -25.16
CA GLY A 607 -30.42 3.34 -26.55
C GLY A 607 -29.36 2.85 -27.55
N MET A 608 -28.09 2.76 -27.14
CA MET A 608 -27.03 2.14 -27.97
C MET A 608 -27.27 0.63 -28.13
N ARG A 609 -27.69 -0.05 -27.07
CA ARG A 609 -28.06 -1.47 -27.12
C ARG A 609 -29.26 -1.71 -28.03
N GLU A 610 -30.33 -0.94 -27.90
CA GLU A 610 -31.53 -1.08 -28.73
C GLU A 610 -31.21 -0.92 -30.22
N ARG A 611 -30.40 0.08 -30.59
CA ARG A 611 -29.92 0.27 -31.96
C ARG A 611 -29.10 -0.92 -32.45
N ALA A 612 -28.23 -1.48 -31.60
CA ALA A 612 -27.41 -2.64 -31.94
C ALA A 612 -28.26 -3.92 -32.13
N LEU A 613 -29.41 -4.03 -31.48
CA LEU A 613 -30.35 -5.14 -31.61
C LEU A 613 -31.41 -4.93 -32.72
N GLY A 614 -31.36 -3.81 -33.45
CA GLY A 614 -32.30 -3.52 -34.55
C GLY A 614 -33.68 -3.01 -34.12
N ALA A 615 -33.88 -2.63 -32.85
CA ALA A 615 -35.12 -2.02 -32.39
C ALA A 615 -35.12 -0.50 -32.69
N ARG A 616 -36.13 -0.01 -33.42
CA ARG A 616 -36.34 1.44 -33.59
C ARG A 616 -36.59 2.08 -32.21
N PRO A 617 -35.97 3.23 -31.88
CA PRO A 617 -36.25 3.89 -30.61
C PRO A 617 -37.73 4.27 -30.55
N LYS A 618 -38.41 3.89 -29.46
CA LYS A 618 -39.75 4.42 -29.17
C LYS A 618 -39.61 5.93 -28.96
N ALA A 619 -40.30 6.70 -29.79
CA ALA A 619 -40.36 8.15 -29.67
C ALA A 619 -41.14 8.53 -28.40
N SER A 620 -40.52 9.45 -27.65
CA SER A 620 -40.99 10.24 -26.48
C SER A 620 -41.66 9.50 -25.32
#